data_AF-A0A3D4TDX2-F1
#
_entry.id   AF-A0A3D4TDX2-F1
#
_cell.length_a   1.000
_cell.length_b   1.000
_cell.length_c   1.000
_cell.angle_alpha   90.00
_cell.angle_beta   90.00
_cell.angle_gamma   90.00
#
_symmetry.space_group_name_H-M   'P 1'
#
loop_
_entity.id
_entity.type
_entity.pdbx_description
1 polymer ?
#
loop_
_entity_poly.entity_id
_entity_poly.type
_entity_poly.pdbx_seq_one_letter_code
_entity_poly.pdbx_strand_id
1 'polypeptide(L)'
;KKDHPKGSAEQKVGDFYASGMDTVAIEKAGYAPLKPMLAKIDAVKDYKELLQLLAGNFKEGDGDLLGLYVGADERNSAKNILVMYQTGLSLPEKDYYTKTDSITVMQRNKLVQHIAAYNKLTGMDAAKADAAAAAVLKLETAIAASHLTPVEQRDPVKNYNKMSVADLDKMAPNLAIAQNLSLMGIQTDSVNVSQPKYYQALSKLLASESIDAWKAKVRYDYIS
;
A
#
# COMPACT_ATOMS: atom_id res chain seq x y z
N LYS A 1 18.38 17.14 -32.65
CA LYS A 1 17.73 15.99 -31.96
C LYS A 1 18.30 14.73 -32.59
N LYS A 2 18.99 13.88 -31.83
CA LYS A 2 19.46 12.58 -32.34
C LYS A 2 18.25 11.66 -32.28
N ASP A 3 17.81 11.13 -33.41
CA ASP A 3 16.74 10.14 -33.42
C ASP A 3 17.31 8.85 -32.81
N HIS A 4 16.85 8.52 -31.61
CA HIS A 4 17.21 7.29 -30.93
C HIS A 4 16.44 6.11 -31.55
N PRO A 5 17.06 4.93 -31.72
CA PRO A 5 16.35 3.76 -32.24
C PRO A 5 15.11 3.43 -31.41
N LYS A 6 14.02 3.04 -32.07
CA LYS A 6 12.77 2.67 -31.40
C LYS A 6 13.02 1.53 -30.40
N GLY A 7 12.64 1.73 -29.14
CA GLY A 7 12.81 0.76 -28.06
C GLY A 7 14.16 0.83 -27.34
N SER A 8 15.08 1.71 -27.74
CA SER A 8 16.35 1.91 -27.03
C SER A 8 16.14 2.53 -25.64
N ALA A 9 17.13 2.36 -24.76
CA ALA A 9 17.08 2.96 -23.42
C ALA A 9 16.96 4.50 -23.50
N GLU A 10 17.68 5.11 -24.42
CA GLU A 10 17.67 6.56 -24.64
C GLU A 10 16.30 7.06 -25.11
N GLN A 11 15.65 6.34 -26.04
CA GLN A 11 14.29 6.67 -26.47
C GLN A 11 13.29 6.55 -25.32
N LYS A 12 13.33 5.46 -24.54
CA LYS A 12 12.44 5.27 -23.39
C LYS A 12 12.60 6.35 -22.32
N VAL A 13 13.84 6.72 -22.00
CA VAL A 13 14.12 7.79 -21.03
C VAL A 13 13.65 9.15 -21.55
N GLY A 14 13.90 9.44 -22.83
CA GLY A 14 13.44 10.67 -23.48
C GLY A 14 11.91 10.79 -23.48
N ASP A 15 11.21 9.71 -23.85
CA ASP A 15 9.75 9.67 -23.88
C ASP A 15 9.14 9.72 -22.47
N PHE A 16 9.74 9.04 -21.49
CA PHE A 16 9.31 9.12 -20.09
C PHE A 16 9.40 10.56 -19.58
N TYR A 17 10.53 11.23 -19.79
CA TYR A 17 10.70 12.64 -19.41
C TYR A 17 9.70 13.54 -20.15
N ALA A 18 9.55 13.37 -21.48
CA ALA A 18 8.62 14.16 -22.27
C ALA A 18 7.17 13.98 -21.79
N SER A 19 6.78 12.77 -21.41
CA SER A 19 5.43 12.47 -20.91
C SER A 19 5.12 13.19 -19.59
N GLY A 20 6.10 13.36 -18.69
CA GLY A 20 5.94 14.14 -17.47
C GLY A 20 5.96 15.65 -17.66
N MET A 21 6.52 16.13 -18.78
CA MET A 21 6.60 17.57 -19.10
C MET A 21 5.41 18.08 -19.93
N ASP A 22 4.64 17.19 -20.56
CA ASP A 22 3.48 17.55 -21.38
C ASP A 22 2.25 17.86 -20.51
N THR A 23 2.28 19.02 -19.85
CA THR A 23 1.18 19.46 -18.98
C THR A 23 -0.13 19.65 -19.74
N VAL A 24 -0.10 19.99 -21.04
CA VAL A 24 -1.32 20.15 -21.84
C VAL A 24 -2.04 18.80 -22.01
N ALA A 25 -1.30 17.73 -22.29
CA ALA A 25 -1.87 16.39 -22.36
C ALA A 25 -2.38 15.90 -21.00
N ILE A 26 -1.62 16.16 -19.92
CA ILE A 26 -1.98 15.79 -18.54
C ILE A 26 -3.29 16.48 -18.12
N GLU A 27 -3.40 17.80 -18.28
CA GLU A 27 -4.60 18.57 -17.94
C GLU A 27 -5.81 18.13 -18.77
N LYS A 28 -5.59 17.83 -20.06
CA LYS A 28 -6.67 17.32 -20.93
C LYS A 28 -7.16 15.94 -20.49
N ALA A 29 -6.27 15.08 -19.99
CA ALA A 29 -6.64 13.74 -19.51
C ALA A 29 -7.38 13.80 -18.16
N GLY A 30 -7.01 14.75 -17.29
CA GLY A 30 -7.54 14.82 -15.92
C GLY A 30 -7.37 13.49 -15.20
N TYR A 31 -8.37 13.09 -14.40
CA TYR A 31 -8.35 11.78 -13.71
C TYR A 31 -8.89 10.63 -14.58
N ALA A 32 -9.15 10.82 -15.87
CA ALA A 32 -9.69 9.77 -16.73
C ALA A 32 -8.84 8.48 -16.73
N PRO A 33 -7.49 8.53 -16.70
CA PRO A 33 -6.65 7.34 -16.61
C PRO A 33 -6.88 6.50 -15.34
N LEU A 34 -7.33 7.11 -14.24
CA LEU A 34 -7.55 6.44 -12.96
C LEU A 34 -8.90 5.69 -12.89
N LYS A 35 -9.88 6.09 -13.71
CA LYS A 35 -11.26 5.57 -13.65
C LYS A 35 -11.37 4.04 -13.72
N PRO A 36 -10.62 3.31 -14.58
CA PRO A 36 -10.75 1.86 -14.66
C PRO A 36 -10.43 1.15 -13.35
N MET A 37 -9.38 1.57 -12.64
CA MET A 37 -9.00 0.96 -11.36
C MET A 37 -9.93 1.40 -10.23
N LEU A 38 -10.34 2.68 -10.21
CA LEU A 38 -11.35 3.17 -9.26
C LEU A 38 -12.66 2.38 -9.37
N ALA A 39 -13.10 2.06 -10.60
CA ALA A 39 -14.28 1.22 -10.81
C ALA A 39 -14.09 -0.23 -10.30
N LYS A 40 -12.88 -0.80 -10.43
CA LYS A 40 -12.56 -2.12 -9.85
C LYS A 40 -12.62 -2.08 -8.32
N ILE A 41 -12.04 -1.06 -7.69
CA ILE A 41 -12.08 -0.85 -6.23
C ILE A 41 -13.54 -0.71 -5.76
N ASP A 42 -14.34 0.10 -6.46
CA ASP A 42 -15.74 0.33 -6.12
C ASP A 42 -16.59 -0.96 -6.24
N ALA A 43 -16.22 -1.88 -7.15
CA ALA A 43 -16.95 -3.12 -7.42
C ALA A 43 -16.65 -4.28 -6.45
N VAL A 44 -15.54 -4.22 -5.70
CA VAL A 44 -15.16 -5.23 -4.71
C VAL A 44 -16.26 -5.41 -3.65
N LYS A 45 -16.57 -6.64 -3.23
CA LYS A 45 -17.68 -6.89 -2.28
C LYS A 45 -17.21 -7.13 -0.85
N ASP A 46 -16.00 -7.62 -0.68
CA ASP A 46 -15.42 -7.94 0.62
C ASP A 46 -13.89 -7.77 0.63
N TYR A 47 -13.28 -7.93 1.79
CA TYR A 47 -11.84 -7.77 1.94
C TYR A 47 -11.01 -8.82 1.18
N LYS A 48 -11.59 -9.98 0.85
CA LYS A 48 -10.90 -11.04 0.11
C LYS A 48 -10.78 -10.65 -1.36
N GLU A 49 -11.87 -10.20 -1.96
CA GLU A 49 -11.87 -9.62 -3.31
C GLU A 49 -10.95 -8.40 -3.39
N LEU A 50 -10.86 -7.58 -2.34
CA LEU A 50 -9.92 -6.46 -2.28
C LEU A 50 -8.47 -6.91 -2.32
N LEU A 51 -8.09 -7.87 -1.46
CA LEU A 51 -6.72 -8.40 -1.43
C LEU A 51 -6.34 -9.05 -2.76
N GLN A 52 -7.26 -9.79 -3.38
CA GLN A 52 -7.03 -10.39 -4.70
C GLN A 52 -6.86 -9.33 -5.80
N LEU A 53 -7.62 -8.23 -5.73
CA LEU A 53 -7.45 -7.09 -6.64
C LEU A 53 -6.05 -6.48 -6.48
N LEU A 54 -5.62 -6.18 -5.26
CA LEU A 54 -4.29 -5.63 -4.96
C LEU A 54 -3.18 -6.58 -5.42
N ALA A 55 -3.28 -7.87 -5.07
CA ALA A 55 -2.29 -8.87 -5.44
C ALA A 55 -2.22 -9.10 -6.96
N GLY A 56 -3.36 -9.10 -7.65
CA GLY A 56 -3.43 -9.26 -9.10
C GLY A 56 -2.89 -8.05 -9.87
N ASN A 57 -2.98 -6.85 -9.29
CA ASN A 57 -2.43 -5.63 -9.85
C ASN A 57 -1.00 -5.31 -9.37
N PHE A 58 -0.39 -6.13 -8.50
CA PHE A 58 0.94 -5.88 -7.94
C PHE A 58 2.01 -5.57 -8.99
N LYS A 59 1.94 -6.21 -10.16
CA LYS A 59 2.89 -5.99 -11.28
C LYS A 59 2.74 -4.63 -11.96
N GLU A 60 1.58 -3.99 -11.81
CA GLU A 60 1.30 -2.64 -12.31
C GLU A 60 1.69 -1.55 -11.29
N GLY A 61 2.15 -1.95 -10.09
CA GLY A 61 2.57 -1.05 -9.01
C GLY A 61 1.59 -0.96 -7.84
N ASP A 62 0.43 -1.61 -7.89
CA ASP A 62 -0.67 -1.43 -6.92
C ASP A 62 -0.61 -2.41 -5.71
N GLY A 63 0.56 -2.53 -5.06
CA GLY A 63 0.85 -3.51 -3.99
C GLY A 63 0.47 -3.10 -2.56
N ASP A 64 -0.63 -2.38 -2.36
CA ASP A 64 -1.01 -1.84 -1.04
C ASP A 64 -1.20 -2.95 0.03
N LEU A 65 -0.99 -2.60 1.30
CA LEU A 65 -1.12 -3.44 2.52
C LEU A 65 -0.16 -4.62 2.68
N LEU A 66 0.43 -5.15 1.60
CA LEU A 66 1.43 -6.22 1.64
C LEU A 66 2.79 -5.65 1.21
N GLY A 67 3.55 -5.11 2.17
CA GLY A 67 4.88 -4.59 1.93
C GLY A 67 5.87 -5.70 1.60
N LEU A 68 6.42 -5.69 0.38
CA LEU A 68 7.27 -6.77 -0.15
C LEU A 68 8.54 -6.21 -0.80
N TYR A 69 9.67 -6.88 -0.54
CA TYR A 69 10.87 -6.74 -1.37
C TYR A 69 11.69 -8.04 -1.36
N VAL A 70 12.60 -8.18 -2.32
CA VAL A 70 13.59 -9.27 -2.35
C VAL A 70 14.95 -8.69 -2.03
N GLY A 71 15.61 -9.28 -1.03
CA GLY A 71 16.96 -8.88 -0.62
C GLY A 71 17.81 -10.10 -0.25
N ALA A 72 19.08 -9.87 0.07
CA ALA A 72 19.94 -10.91 0.60
C ALA A 72 19.42 -11.41 1.97
N ASP A 73 19.47 -12.72 2.22
CA ASP A 73 19.14 -13.30 3.51
C ASP A 73 20.21 -12.89 4.54
N GLU A 74 19.82 -12.15 5.58
CA GLU A 74 20.72 -11.63 6.61
C GLU A 74 21.52 -12.73 7.33
N ARG A 75 21.01 -13.97 7.35
CA ARG A 75 21.70 -15.12 7.95
C ARG A 75 22.35 -16.04 6.90
N ASN A 76 22.17 -15.77 5.61
CA ASN A 76 22.85 -16.44 4.52
C ASN A 76 22.93 -15.55 3.27
N SER A 77 23.91 -14.65 3.24
CA SER A 77 24.04 -13.64 2.19
C SER A 77 24.27 -14.19 0.77
N ALA A 78 24.54 -15.49 0.62
CA ALA A 78 24.62 -16.15 -0.68
C ALA A 78 23.24 -16.45 -1.30
N LYS A 79 22.14 -16.21 -0.56
CA LYS A 79 20.77 -16.43 -1.01
C LYS A 79 19.96 -15.15 -0.93
N ASN A 80 19.00 -15.01 -1.84
CA ASN A 80 17.94 -14.04 -1.70
C ASN A 80 16.77 -14.63 -0.90
N ILE A 81 16.04 -13.77 -0.21
CA ILE A 81 14.82 -14.10 0.53
C ILE A 81 13.75 -13.04 0.24
N LEU A 82 12.48 -13.48 0.19
CA LEU A 82 11.35 -12.56 0.20
C LEU A 82 11.18 -11.98 1.60
N VAL A 83 11.16 -10.66 1.71
CA VAL A 83 10.95 -9.94 2.96
C VAL A 83 9.58 -9.28 2.94
N MET A 84 8.82 -9.50 4.01
CA MET A 84 7.51 -8.92 4.26
C MET A 84 7.60 -7.91 5.42
N TYR A 85 7.19 -6.66 5.21
CA TYR A 85 7.34 -5.58 6.20
C TYR A 85 6.05 -4.77 6.39
N GLN A 86 5.99 -3.95 7.44
CA GLN A 86 4.84 -3.11 7.78
C GLN A 86 4.65 -1.99 6.75
N THR A 87 3.41 -1.75 6.33
CA THR A 87 3.05 -0.70 5.38
C THR A 87 1.64 -0.15 5.69
N GLY A 88 1.09 0.70 4.82
CA GLY A 88 -0.30 1.14 4.85
C GLY A 88 -0.57 2.37 5.72
N LEU A 89 0.45 3.16 6.05
CA LEU A 89 0.29 4.46 6.71
C LEU A 89 0.61 5.60 5.74
N SER A 90 -0.21 6.64 5.75
CA SER A 90 -0.02 7.85 4.95
C SER A 90 0.89 8.88 5.64
N LEU A 91 0.99 8.85 6.97
CA LEU A 91 1.93 9.66 7.74
C LEU A 91 3.21 8.86 8.03
N PRO A 92 4.37 9.54 8.25
CA PRO A 92 5.67 8.88 8.22
C PRO A 92 5.87 7.72 9.20
N GLU A 93 5.21 7.75 10.36
CA GLU A 93 5.34 6.71 11.39
C GLU A 93 4.13 6.70 12.33
N LYS A 94 4.01 5.63 13.13
CA LYS A 94 2.92 5.42 14.09
C LYS A 94 2.68 6.57 15.06
N ASP A 95 3.74 7.29 15.45
CA ASP A 95 3.65 8.36 16.44
C ASP A 95 2.82 9.54 15.95
N TYR A 96 2.74 9.76 14.63
CA TYR A 96 1.87 10.77 14.03
C TYR A 96 0.38 10.47 14.26
N TYR A 97 0.02 9.22 14.56
CA TYR A 97 -1.36 8.80 14.80
C TYR A 97 -1.75 8.86 16.29
N THR A 98 -0.77 8.81 17.20
CA THR A 98 -1.01 8.66 18.64
C THR A 98 -0.62 9.88 19.48
N LYS A 99 0.37 10.66 19.06
CA LYS A 99 0.81 11.85 19.80
C LYS A 99 -0.30 12.92 19.82
N THR A 100 -0.38 13.65 20.93
CA THR A 100 -1.40 14.67 21.18
C THR A 100 -0.86 16.09 21.15
N ASP A 101 0.41 16.28 20.76
CA ASP A 101 0.98 17.60 20.57
C ASP A 101 0.31 18.34 19.40
N SER A 102 0.39 19.67 19.42
CA SER A 102 -0.31 20.51 18.46
C SER A 102 0.11 20.28 17.00
N ILE A 103 1.37 19.88 16.76
CA ILE A 103 1.88 19.64 15.41
C ILE A 103 1.31 18.35 14.85
N THR A 104 1.33 17.25 15.61
CA THR A 104 0.80 15.97 15.13
C THR A 104 -0.73 16.00 14.99
N VAL A 105 -1.44 16.68 15.88
CA VAL A 105 -2.88 16.95 15.72
C VAL A 105 -3.16 17.73 14.44
N MET A 106 -2.40 18.79 14.18
CA MET A 106 -2.52 19.59 12.96
C MET A 106 -2.24 18.75 11.70
N GLN A 107 -1.21 17.90 11.71
CA GLN A 107 -0.86 17.03 10.59
C GLN A 107 -1.96 15.99 10.29
N ARG A 108 -2.54 15.35 11.32
CA ARG A 108 -3.69 14.45 11.13
C ARG A 108 -4.89 15.17 10.53
N ASN A 109 -5.17 16.39 10.98
CA ASN A 109 -6.24 17.20 10.40
C ASN A 109 -5.94 17.55 8.93
N LYS A 110 -4.67 17.81 8.58
CA LYS A 110 -4.25 18.03 7.18
C LYS A 110 -4.36 16.78 6.33
N LEU A 111 -4.03 15.60 6.86
CA LEU A 111 -4.26 14.34 6.17
C LEU A 111 -5.74 14.16 5.83
N VAL A 112 -6.65 14.37 6.78
CA VAL A 112 -8.10 14.26 6.53
C VAL A 112 -8.56 15.23 5.44
N GLN A 113 -8.10 16.48 5.49
CA GLN A 113 -8.39 17.47 4.44
C GLN A 113 -7.86 17.03 3.07
N HIS A 114 -6.67 16.44 3.03
CA HIS A 114 -6.03 15.95 1.82
C HIS A 114 -6.78 14.78 1.20
N ILE A 115 -7.12 13.76 2.00
CA ILE A 115 -7.91 12.60 1.55
C ILE A 115 -9.25 13.05 0.97
N ALA A 116 -9.94 13.97 1.65
CA ALA A 116 -11.22 14.50 1.18
C ALA A 116 -11.06 15.28 -0.14
N ALA A 117 -9.99 16.07 -0.28
CA ALA A 117 -9.72 16.83 -1.51
C ALA A 117 -9.48 15.91 -2.72
N TYR A 118 -8.64 14.88 -2.59
CA TYR A 118 -8.36 13.94 -3.69
C TYR A 118 -9.60 13.13 -4.10
N ASN A 119 -10.43 12.73 -3.14
CA ASN A 119 -11.69 12.07 -3.46
C ASN A 119 -12.65 12.99 -4.22
N LYS A 120 -12.74 14.28 -3.85
CA LYS A 120 -13.55 15.28 -4.58
C LYS A 120 -13.02 15.51 -6.00
N LEU A 121 -11.70 15.64 -6.16
CA LEU A 121 -11.03 15.81 -7.47
C LEU A 121 -11.26 14.61 -8.40
N THR A 122 -11.52 13.42 -7.85
CA THR A 122 -11.83 12.20 -8.61
C THR A 122 -13.33 11.88 -8.67
N GLY A 123 -14.19 12.87 -8.43
CA GLY A 123 -15.63 12.81 -8.69
C GLY A 123 -16.49 12.27 -7.54
N MET A 124 -15.94 12.10 -6.34
CA MET A 124 -16.73 11.75 -5.16
C MET A 124 -17.48 12.97 -4.62
N ASP A 125 -18.75 12.80 -4.25
CA ASP A 125 -19.54 13.83 -3.56
C ASP A 125 -18.87 14.28 -2.25
N ALA A 126 -19.04 15.56 -1.90
CA ALA A 126 -18.37 16.17 -0.75
C ALA A 126 -18.63 15.44 0.57
N ALA A 127 -19.88 15.07 0.85
CA ALA A 127 -20.23 14.40 2.11
C ALA A 127 -19.63 12.98 2.16
N LYS A 128 -19.62 12.28 1.03
CA LYS A 128 -18.97 10.95 0.92
C LYS A 128 -17.46 11.05 1.08
N ALA A 129 -16.83 12.06 0.48
CA ALA A 129 -15.40 12.29 0.58
C ALA A 129 -14.95 12.59 2.01
N ASP A 130 -15.72 13.40 2.75
CA ASP A 130 -15.42 13.71 4.14
C ASP A 130 -15.60 12.48 5.05
N ALA A 131 -16.64 11.66 4.81
CA ALA A 131 -16.83 10.39 5.52
C ALA A 131 -15.71 9.37 5.22
N ALA A 132 -15.30 9.27 3.96
CA ALA A 132 -14.18 8.42 3.54
C ALA A 132 -12.88 8.86 4.23
N ALA A 133 -12.59 10.16 4.28
CA ALA A 133 -11.40 10.68 4.94
C ALA A 133 -11.35 10.34 6.45
N ALA A 134 -12.49 10.46 7.14
CA ALA A 134 -12.58 10.07 8.55
C ALA A 134 -12.38 8.56 8.75
N ALA A 135 -12.95 7.74 7.86
CA ALA A 135 -12.79 6.28 7.90
C ALA A 135 -11.33 5.86 7.67
N VAL A 136 -10.64 6.49 6.69
CA VAL A 136 -9.23 6.26 6.41
C VAL A 136 -8.35 6.59 7.62
N LEU A 137 -8.51 7.78 8.22
CA LEU A 137 -7.72 8.15 9.41
C LEU A 137 -7.94 7.16 10.57
N LYS A 138 -9.19 6.73 10.80
CA LYS A 138 -9.50 5.75 11.84
C LYS A 138 -8.81 4.41 11.57
N LEU A 139 -8.90 3.92 10.33
CA LEU A 139 -8.30 2.66 9.92
C LEU A 139 -6.76 2.70 10.03
N GLU A 140 -6.14 3.76 9.51
CA GLU A 140 -4.69 3.94 9.62
C GLU A 140 -4.22 4.06 11.07
N THR A 141 -5.00 4.70 11.95
CA THR A 141 -4.69 4.75 13.38
C THR A 141 -4.71 3.36 14.01
N ALA A 142 -5.64 2.49 13.61
CA ALA A 142 -5.70 1.11 14.07
C ALA A 142 -4.52 0.28 13.53
N ILE A 143 -4.12 0.49 12.28
CA ILE A 143 -2.93 -0.13 11.67
C ILE A 143 -1.66 0.32 12.41
N ALA A 144 -1.51 1.63 12.66
CA ALA A 144 -0.36 2.24 13.32
C ALA A 144 -0.09 1.68 14.71
N ALA A 145 -1.12 1.22 15.43
CA ALA A 145 -0.97 0.59 16.74
C ALA A 145 -0.11 -0.70 16.69
N SER A 146 -0.06 -1.37 15.54
CA SER A 146 0.72 -2.60 15.33
C SER A 146 2.14 -2.38 14.79
N HIS A 147 2.44 -1.15 14.34
CA HIS A 147 3.74 -0.79 13.77
C HIS A 147 4.81 -0.74 14.86
N LEU A 148 6.04 -1.10 14.47
CA LEU A 148 7.26 -0.74 15.19
C LEU A 148 7.66 0.70 14.84
N THR A 149 8.25 1.39 15.80
CA THR A 149 8.90 2.70 15.58
C THR A 149 10.14 2.55 14.68
N PRO A 150 10.63 3.62 14.03
CA PRO A 150 11.86 3.57 13.24
C PRO A 150 13.09 3.14 14.05
N VAL A 151 13.12 3.43 15.35
CA VAL A 151 14.21 2.98 16.24
C VAL A 151 14.16 1.47 16.44
N GLU A 152 12.98 0.91 16.70
CA GLU A 152 12.79 -0.54 16.84
C GLU A 152 13.07 -1.29 15.53
N GLN A 153 12.79 -0.68 14.38
CA GLN A 153 13.08 -1.25 13.05
C GLN A 153 14.57 -1.35 12.74
N ARG A 154 15.45 -0.62 13.45
CA ARG A 154 16.90 -0.69 13.26
C ARG A 154 17.59 -1.86 13.98
N ASP A 155 16.84 -2.65 14.75
CA ASP A 155 17.34 -3.88 15.39
C ASP A 155 17.21 -5.06 14.41
N PRO A 156 18.29 -5.49 13.73
CA PRO A 156 18.20 -6.53 12.70
C PRO A 156 17.77 -7.88 13.28
N VAL A 157 18.13 -8.16 14.54
CA VAL A 157 17.77 -9.44 15.17
C VAL A 157 16.26 -9.53 15.39
N LYS A 158 15.62 -8.43 15.80
CA LYS A 158 14.16 -8.37 15.97
C LYS A 158 13.38 -8.35 14.65
N ASN A 159 14.01 -7.85 13.58
CA ASN A 159 13.39 -7.75 12.26
C ASN A 159 13.71 -8.96 11.34
N TYR A 160 14.38 -9.99 11.88
CA TYR A 160 14.60 -11.26 11.22
C TYR A 160 13.73 -12.36 11.84
N ASN A 161 12.54 -12.58 11.26
CA ASN A 161 11.60 -13.63 11.66
C ASN A 161 11.28 -14.51 10.44
N LYS A 162 12.25 -15.34 10.04
CA LYS A 162 12.07 -16.30 8.97
C LYS A 162 11.06 -17.38 9.37
N MET A 163 10.03 -17.56 8.56
CA MET A 163 8.99 -18.59 8.74
C MET A 163 8.54 -19.15 7.40
N SER A 164 7.87 -20.29 7.43
CA SER A 164 7.24 -20.83 6.22
C SER A 164 6.03 -19.97 5.82
N VAL A 165 5.70 -19.92 4.52
CA VAL A 165 4.46 -19.28 4.05
C VAL A 165 3.24 -19.91 4.73
N ALA A 166 3.27 -21.22 4.94
CA ALA A 166 2.19 -21.94 5.63
C ALA A 166 2.03 -21.51 7.10
N ASP A 167 3.11 -21.20 7.82
CA ASP A 167 3.02 -20.71 9.20
C ASP A 167 2.57 -19.25 9.26
N LEU A 168 2.96 -18.44 8.27
CA LEU A 168 2.43 -17.08 8.13
C LEU A 168 0.92 -17.10 7.85
N ASP A 169 0.42 -18.00 7.00
CA ASP A 169 -1.01 -18.19 6.77
C ASP A 169 -1.75 -18.60 8.05
N LYS A 170 -1.17 -19.48 8.88
CA LYS A 170 -1.76 -19.81 10.19
C LYS A 170 -1.77 -18.61 11.14
N MET A 171 -0.73 -17.79 11.12
CA MET A 171 -0.59 -16.61 11.97
C MET A 171 -1.55 -15.48 11.58
N ALA A 172 -1.86 -15.35 10.29
CA ALA A 172 -2.64 -14.28 9.70
C ALA A 172 -3.67 -14.83 8.69
N PRO A 173 -4.66 -15.63 9.14
CA PRO A 173 -5.50 -16.46 8.28
C PRO A 173 -6.42 -15.70 7.33
N ASN A 174 -6.68 -14.41 7.57
CA ASN A 174 -7.51 -13.59 6.68
C ASN A 174 -6.71 -12.99 5.52
N LEU A 175 -5.39 -13.15 5.48
CA LEU A 175 -4.54 -12.62 4.43
C LEU A 175 -4.38 -13.54 3.23
N ALA A 176 -4.61 -14.85 3.38
CA ALA A 176 -4.41 -15.84 2.31
C ALA A 176 -3.07 -15.61 1.55
N ILE A 177 -1.97 -15.52 2.30
CA ILE A 177 -0.64 -15.14 1.80
C ILE A 177 -0.19 -16.05 0.67
N ALA A 178 -0.33 -17.38 0.79
CA ALA A 178 0.03 -18.28 -0.30
C ALA A 178 -0.71 -17.95 -1.62
N GLN A 179 -2.01 -17.66 -1.54
CA GLN A 179 -2.83 -17.28 -2.69
C GLN A 179 -2.39 -15.94 -3.28
N ASN A 180 -2.20 -14.92 -2.43
CA ASN A 180 -1.83 -13.58 -2.88
C ASN A 180 -0.42 -13.54 -3.47
N LEU A 181 0.56 -14.26 -2.88
CA LEU A 181 1.88 -14.41 -3.48
C LEU A 181 1.80 -15.09 -4.86
N SER A 182 0.96 -16.11 -5.01
CA SER A 182 0.74 -16.75 -6.31
C SER A 182 0.15 -15.79 -7.35
N LEU A 183 -0.80 -14.93 -6.96
CA LEU A 183 -1.39 -13.90 -7.85
C LEU A 183 -0.34 -12.86 -8.28
N MET A 184 0.56 -12.49 -7.37
CA MET A 184 1.70 -11.63 -7.67
C MET A 184 2.75 -12.30 -8.59
N GLY A 185 2.65 -13.61 -8.80
CA GLY A 185 3.63 -14.41 -9.55
C GLY A 185 4.88 -14.76 -8.74
N ILE A 186 4.77 -14.78 -7.41
CA ILE A 186 5.86 -15.09 -6.49
C ILE A 186 5.70 -16.54 -6.00
N GLN A 187 6.75 -17.34 -6.15
CA GLN A 187 6.83 -18.71 -5.65
C GLN A 187 7.94 -18.81 -4.62
N THR A 188 7.57 -19.07 -3.36
CA THR A 188 8.51 -19.31 -2.26
C THR A 188 7.86 -20.17 -1.19
N ASP A 189 8.65 -20.96 -0.46
CA ASP A 189 8.20 -21.75 0.70
C ASP A 189 8.36 -21.00 2.03
N SER A 190 9.19 -19.96 2.03
CA SER A 190 9.61 -19.24 3.23
C SER A 190 9.80 -17.75 2.96
N VAL A 191 9.59 -16.97 4.01
CA VAL A 191 9.65 -15.50 4.00
C VAL A 191 10.30 -15.02 5.29
N ASN A 192 11.00 -13.88 5.23
CA ASN A 192 11.35 -13.13 6.42
C ASN A 192 10.24 -12.12 6.71
N VAL A 193 9.53 -12.27 7.83
CA VAL A 193 8.51 -11.31 8.24
C VAL A 193 9.12 -10.31 9.21
N SER A 194 9.45 -9.10 8.75
CA SER A 194 10.16 -8.13 9.59
C SER A 194 9.33 -7.70 10.80
N GLN A 195 8.02 -7.50 10.63
CA GLN A 195 7.11 -7.15 11.74
C GLN A 195 5.89 -8.09 11.80
N PRO A 196 6.00 -9.26 12.46
CA PRO A 196 4.91 -10.24 12.54
C PRO A 196 3.62 -9.70 13.16
N LYS A 197 3.73 -8.79 14.14
CA LYS A 197 2.58 -8.16 14.82
C LYS A 197 1.72 -7.32 13.87
N TYR A 198 2.35 -6.71 12.85
CA TYR A 198 1.62 -5.98 11.81
C TYR A 198 0.71 -6.91 11.03
N TYR A 199 1.23 -8.04 10.53
CA TYR A 199 0.44 -8.99 9.75
C TYR A 199 -0.67 -9.66 10.58
N GLN A 200 -0.42 -9.95 11.86
CA GLN A 200 -1.47 -10.39 12.79
C GLN A 200 -2.58 -9.35 12.96
N ALA A 201 -2.23 -8.08 13.12
CA ALA A 201 -3.20 -7.00 13.27
C ALA A 201 -3.97 -6.75 11.98
N LEU A 202 -3.29 -6.70 10.83
CA LEU A 202 -3.89 -6.54 9.51
C LEU A 202 -4.91 -7.64 9.24
N SER A 203 -4.56 -8.91 9.51
CA SER A 203 -5.49 -10.03 9.40
C SER A 203 -6.75 -9.81 10.22
N LYS A 204 -6.65 -9.29 11.45
CA LYS A 204 -7.83 -9.02 12.29
C LYS A 204 -8.65 -7.86 11.74
N LEU A 205 -8.00 -6.76 11.37
CA LEU A 205 -8.64 -5.55 10.86
C LEU A 205 -9.41 -5.82 9.56
N LEU A 206 -8.87 -6.64 8.66
CA LEU A 206 -9.54 -7.00 7.41
C LEU A 206 -10.90 -7.66 7.66
N ALA A 207 -10.99 -8.51 8.70
CA ALA A 207 -12.23 -9.17 9.06
C ALA A 207 -13.17 -8.30 9.91
N SER A 208 -12.66 -7.31 10.66
CA SER A 208 -13.45 -6.53 11.62
C SER A 208 -13.93 -5.18 11.09
N GLU A 209 -13.17 -4.53 10.21
CA GLU A 209 -13.52 -3.22 9.65
C GLU A 209 -14.39 -3.38 8.39
N SER A 210 -15.22 -2.37 8.10
CA SER A 210 -16.14 -2.44 6.96
C SER A 210 -15.38 -2.42 5.64
N ILE A 211 -15.95 -3.08 4.63
CA ILE A 211 -15.39 -3.02 3.27
C ILE A 211 -15.33 -1.58 2.74
N ASP A 212 -16.26 -0.71 3.14
CA ASP A 212 -16.24 0.71 2.75
C ASP A 212 -15.02 1.45 3.29
N ALA A 213 -14.56 1.14 4.51
CA ALA A 213 -13.34 1.74 5.07
C ALA A 213 -12.09 1.28 4.29
N TRP A 214 -12.04 -0.01 3.93
CA TRP A 214 -10.95 -0.55 3.14
C TRP A 214 -10.93 -0.01 1.71
N LYS A 215 -12.09 0.11 1.06
CA LYS A 215 -12.22 0.77 -0.25
C LYS A 215 -11.78 2.22 -0.18
N ALA A 216 -12.18 2.96 0.86
CA ALA A 216 -11.77 4.36 1.03
C ALA A 216 -10.24 4.50 1.16
N LYS A 217 -9.59 3.59 1.89
CA LYS A 217 -8.13 3.55 2.04
C LYS A 217 -7.42 3.24 0.73
N VAL A 218 -7.75 2.10 0.11
CA VAL A 218 -7.12 1.68 -1.15
C VAL A 218 -7.38 2.69 -2.27
N ARG A 219 -8.58 3.28 -2.30
CA ARG A 219 -8.91 4.35 -3.23
C ARG A 219 -8.00 5.56 -3.04
N TYR A 220 -7.81 6.00 -1.79
CA TYR A 220 -6.93 7.13 -1.51
C TYR A 220 -5.49 6.83 -1.90
N ASP A 221 -4.96 5.68 -1.51
CA ASP A 221 -3.58 5.25 -1.85
C ASP A 221 -3.33 5.13 -3.34
N TYR A 222 -4.34 4.70 -4.10
CA TYR A 222 -4.23 4.63 -5.56
C TYR A 222 -4.23 6.02 -6.22
N ILE A 223 -4.82 7.02 -5.58
CA ILE A 223 -4.93 8.37 -6.11
C ILE A 223 -3.72 9.25 -5.73
N SER A 224 -3.15 9.05 -4.54
CA SER A 224 -2.09 9.89 -3.95
C SER A 224 -0.68 9.39 -4.23
#